data_AF-A0AA38CR47-F1
#
_entry.id   AF-A0AA38CR47-F1
#
_cell.length_a   1.000
_cell.length_b   1.000
_cell.length_c   1.000
_cell.angle_alpha   90.00
_cell.angle_beta   90.00
_cell.angle_gamma   90.00
#
_symmetry.space_group_name_H-M   'P 1'
#
loop_
_entity.id
_entity.type
_entity.pdbx_description
1 polymer ?
#
loop_
_entity_poly.entity_id
_entity_poly.type
_entity_poly.pdbx_seq_one_letter_code
_entity_poly.pdbx_strand_id
1 'polypeptide(L)'
;DSLDVYATYTITQNKELALVMRVIPRNKPTPMCLAQHTYWNLVGHNSSKTILDNKVKIWASSYTLVDQHLIPTGVVVPVKGTPYDFNKETTVGSRINNVPGGYDINMALDPPKKNPGLRHVVRVKDDFSGRILNLWTTSLSLQFYSSNMMKTTMGK
;
A
#
# COMPACT_ATOMS: atom_id res chain seq x y z
N ASP A 1 -6.49 3.65 28.77
CA ASP A 1 -5.06 3.72 28.39
C ASP A 1 -4.78 5.04 27.72
N SER A 2 -3.60 5.63 27.96
CA SER A 2 -3.22 6.90 27.36
C SER A 2 -1.99 6.72 26.47
N LEU A 3 -2.07 7.27 25.26
CA LEU A 3 -1.06 7.22 24.21
C LEU A 3 -0.86 8.64 23.67
N ASP A 4 0.38 9.08 23.53
CA ASP A 4 0.66 10.22 22.66
C ASP A 4 0.94 9.70 21.26
N VAL A 5 0.31 10.30 20.26
CA VAL A 5 0.50 9.97 18.85
C VAL A 5 0.87 11.24 18.11
N TYR A 6 1.97 11.18 17.38
CA TYR A 6 2.47 12.27 16.55
C TYR A 6 2.54 11.81 15.10
N ALA A 7 2.01 12.63 14.20
CA ALA A 7 2.17 12.48 12.76
C ALA A 7 2.80 13.76 12.21
N THR A 8 4.03 13.66 11.73
CA THR A 8 4.77 14.80 11.16
C THR A 8 4.86 14.64 9.66
N TYR A 9 4.23 15.57 8.95
CA TYR A 9 4.30 15.67 7.48
C TYR A 9 5.36 16.68 7.07
N THR A 10 6.18 16.34 6.09
CA THR A 10 7.18 17.23 5.51
C THR A 10 7.14 17.12 4.00
N ILE A 11 6.97 18.26 3.33
CA ILE A 11 7.07 18.37 1.88
C ILE A 11 8.44 18.95 1.56
N THR A 12 9.24 18.21 0.80
CA THR A 12 10.57 18.67 0.36
C THR A 12 10.49 19.35 -1.00
N GLN A 13 11.52 20.12 -1.34
CA GLN A 13 11.64 20.73 -2.67
C GLN A 13 11.76 19.68 -3.79
N ASN A 14 12.11 18.43 -3.46
CA ASN A 14 12.28 17.33 -4.41
C ASN A 14 10.98 16.57 -4.71
N LYS A 15 9.81 17.16 -4.44
CA LYS A 15 8.48 16.55 -4.66
C LYS A 15 8.28 15.28 -3.82
N GLU A 16 8.88 15.23 -2.64
CA GLU A 16 8.72 14.13 -1.69
C GLU A 16 7.79 14.56 -0.57
N LEU A 17 6.87 13.67 -0.20
CA LEU A 17 6.06 13.77 1.01
C LEU A 17 6.58 12.73 2.01
N ALA A 18 7.21 13.19 3.09
CA ALA A 18 7.62 12.35 4.19
C ALA A 18 6.56 12.38 5.30
N LEU A 19 6.21 11.21 5.83
CA LEU A 19 5.39 11.05 7.02
C LEU A 19 6.18 10.26 8.06
N VAL A 20 6.42 10.87 9.22
CA VAL A 20 6.96 10.19 10.40
C VAL A 20 5.85 10.07 11.44
N MET A 21 5.59 8.83 11.86
CA MET A 21 4.61 8.53 12.91
C MET A 21 5.32 8.02 14.16
N ARG A 22 5.03 8.63 15.31
CA ARG A 22 5.60 8.25 16.61
C ARG A 22 4.48 8.02 17.62
N VAL A 23 4.59 6.94 18.39
CA VAL A 23 3.67 6.62 19.48
C VAL A 23 4.45 6.48 20.79
N ILE A 24 3.91 7.02 21.87
CA ILE A 24 4.47 6.90 23.22
C ILE A 24 3.38 6.38 24.17
N PRO A 25 3.46 5.13 24.66
CA PRO A 25 2.55 4.63 25.69
C PRO A 25 2.90 5.26 27.04
N ARG A 26 1.90 5.80 27.75
CA ARG A 26 2.13 6.48 29.04
C ARG A 26 2.20 5.54 30.22
N ASN A 27 1.29 4.56 30.26
CA ASN A 27 1.00 3.85 31.51
C ASN A 27 1.15 2.32 31.42
N LYS A 28 1.06 1.72 30.22
CA LYS A 28 1.19 0.27 30.05
C LYS A 28 1.57 -0.13 28.61
N PRO A 29 2.20 -1.31 28.42
CA PRO A 29 2.42 -1.87 27.09
C PRO A 29 1.13 -1.97 26.29
N THR A 30 1.13 -1.45 25.06
CA THR A 30 -0.05 -1.38 24.19
C THR A 30 0.35 -1.74 22.75
N PRO A 31 -0.34 -2.69 22.09
CA PRO A 31 -0.07 -2.99 20.68
C PRO A 31 -0.47 -1.81 19.80
N MET A 32 0.38 -1.47 18.83
CA MET A 32 0.17 -0.33 17.94
C MET A 32 0.52 -0.68 16.50
N CYS A 33 -0.32 -0.27 15.56
CA CYS A 33 -0.08 -0.33 14.12
C CYS A 33 -0.70 0.92 13.49
N LEU A 34 0.13 1.80 12.95
CA LEU A 34 -0.33 3.03 12.29
C LEU A 34 -0.13 2.92 10.79
N ALA A 35 -1.06 3.49 10.03
CA ALA A 35 -1.02 3.53 8.58
C ALA A 35 -1.56 4.86 8.07
N GLN A 36 -1.14 5.25 6.87
CA GLN A 36 -1.73 6.35 6.12
C GLN A 36 -2.67 5.80 5.06
N HIS A 37 -3.93 6.22 5.07
CA HIS A 37 -4.98 5.69 4.21
C HIS A 37 -5.28 6.58 2.99
N THR A 38 -4.24 7.00 2.26
CA THR A 38 -4.40 7.86 1.07
C THR A 38 -4.76 7.03 -0.16
N TYR A 39 -5.79 7.47 -0.89
CA TYR A 39 -6.12 6.93 -2.20
C TYR A 39 -5.40 7.71 -3.30
N TRP A 40 -4.76 7.00 -4.22
CA TRP A 40 -3.97 7.59 -5.30
C TRP A 40 -4.63 7.30 -6.65
N ASN A 41 -4.95 8.37 -7.39
CA ASN A 41 -5.24 8.30 -8.81
C ASN A 41 -4.21 9.18 -9.54
N LEU A 42 -3.26 8.54 -10.23
CA LEU A 42 -2.14 9.23 -10.87
C LEU A 42 -2.57 10.03 -12.10
N VAL A 43 -3.73 9.75 -12.69
CA VAL A 43 -4.30 10.61 -13.75
C VAL A 43 -4.82 11.92 -13.16
N GLY A 44 -5.26 11.88 -11.90
CA GLY A 44 -5.79 13.01 -11.14
C GLY A 44 -7.18 12.71 -10.58
N HIS A 45 -7.53 13.34 -9.46
CA HIS A 45 -8.81 13.10 -8.76
C HIS A 45 -10.05 13.50 -9.57
N ASN A 46 -9.93 14.48 -10.46
CA ASN A 46 -10.99 14.90 -11.39
C ASN A 46 -11.01 14.10 -12.71
N SER A 47 -10.15 13.09 -12.84
CA SER A 47 -10.16 12.23 -14.02
C SER A 47 -11.32 11.25 -13.97
N SER A 48 -11.93 10.98 -15.13
CA SER A 48 -12.85 9.86 -15.31
C SER A 48 -12.12 8.50 -15.44
N LYS A 49 -10.78 8.50 -15.51
CA LYS A 49 -9.99 7.27 -15.61
C LYS A 49 -9.84 6.59 -14.25
N THR A 50 -9.92 5.27 -14.27
CA THR A 50 -9.71 4.41 -13.09
C THR A 50 -8.23 4.06 -12.92
N ILE A 51 -7.88 3.46 -11.79
CA ILE A 51 -6.52 2.96 -11.54
C ILE A 51 -6.17 1.70 -12.34
N LEU A 52 -7.12 1.14 -13.12
CA LEU A 52 -6.96 -0.17 -13.76
C LEU A 52 -5.84 -0.18 -14.80
N ASP A 53 -5.55 0.97 -15.42
CA ASP A 53 -4.46 1.15 -16.38
C ASP A 53 -3.10 1.41 -15.70
N ASN A 54 -3.07 1.68 -14.39
CA ASN A 54 -1.82 1.90 -13.67
C ASN A 54 -0.98 0.61 -13.67
N LYS A 55 0.32 0.79 -13.83
CA LYS A 55 1.32 -0.26 -13.69
C LYS A 55 1.90 -0.20 -12.29
N VAL A 56 1.85 -1.32 -11.58
CA VAL A 56 2.30 -1.44 -10.20
C VAL A 56 3.42 -2.47 -10.12
N LYS A 57 4.45 -2.14 -9.34
CA LYS A 57 5.44 -3.09 -8.84
C LYS A 57 5.48 -2.99 -7.31
N ILE A 58 5.37 -4.12 -6.64
CA ILE A 58 5.47 -4.24 -5.18
C ILE A 58 6.62 -5.20 -4.88
N TRP A 59 7.58 -4.77 -4.06
CA TRP A 59 8.68 -5.63 -3.61
C TRP A 59 8.20 -6.47 -2.41
N ALA A 60 7.42 -7.51 -2.72
CA ALA A 60 6.82 -8.43 -1.76
C ALA A 60 6.72 -9.82 -2.38
N SER A 61 7.46 -10.77 -1.81
CA SER A 61 7.46 -12.17 -2.25
C SER A 61 6.30 -12.97 -1.65
N SER A 62 5.59 -12.43 -0.65
CA SER A 62 4.50 -13.11 0.04
C SER A 62 3.37 -12.16 0.44
N TYR A 63 2.22 -12.71 0.79
CA TYR A 63 1.07 -11.96 1.34
C TYR A 63 0.39 -12.76 2.45
N THR A 64 -0.40 -12.10 3.28
CA THR A 64 -1.15 -12.75 4.36
C THR A 64 -2.50 -13.21 3.86
N LEU A 65 -2.78 -14.51 3.97
CA LEU A 65 -4.03 -15.10 3.53
C LEU A 65 -5.18 -14.64 4.45
N VAL A 66 -6.32 -14.29 3.85
CA VAL A 66 -7.53 -13.88 4.56
C VAL A 66 -8.65 -14.89 4.36
N ASP A 67 -9.59 -14.92 5.30
CA ASP A 67 -10.84 -15.66 5.14
C ASP A 67 -11.89 -14.84 4.35
N GLN A 68 -13.09 -15.40 4.23
CA GLN A 68 -14.24 -14.77 3.55
C GLN A 68 -14.72 -13.45 4.18
N HIS A 69 -14.27 -13.13 5.40
CA HIS A 69 -14.56 -11.90 6.13
C HIS A 69 -13.37 -10.93 6.11
N LEU A 70 -12.36 -11.19 5.30
CA LEU A 70 -11.10 -10.43 5.20
C LEU A 70 -10.27 -10.46 6.50
N ILE A 71 -10.50 -11.44 7.38
CA ILE A 71 -9.70 -11.62 8.59
C ILE A 71 -8.43 -12.40 8.24
N PRO A 72 -7.22 -11.90 8.61
CA PRO A 72 -5.99 -12.64 8.42
C PRO A 72 -6.01 -13.99 9.15
N THR A 73 -5.77 -15.06 8.41
CA THR A 73 -5.72 -16.43 8.93
C THR A 73 -4.44 -16.74 9.74
N GLY A 74 -3.47 -15.82 9.70
CA GLY A 74 -2.11 -16.03 10.24
C GLY A 74 -1.16 -16.74 9.26
N VAL A 75 -1.66 -17.26 8.14
CA VAL A 75 -0.84 -17.92 7.12
C VAL A 75 -0.26 -16.90 6.16
N VAL A 76 1.06 -16.99 5.91
CA VAL A 76 1.77 -16.18 4.91
C VAL A 76 2.15 -17.09 3.74
N VAL A 77 1.73 -16.73 2.53
CA VAL A 77 1.93 -17.55 1.32
C VAL A 77 2.65 -16.77 0.22
N PRO A 78 3.41 -17.44 -0.66
CA PRO A 78 4.09 -16.77 -1.77
C PRO A 78 3.11 -16.09 -2.73
N VAL A 79 3.50 -14.94 -3.28
CA VAL A 79 2.70 -14.30 -4.35
C VAL A 79 2.86 -15.02 -5.69
N LYS A 80 3.96 -15.74 -5.92
CA LYS A 80 4.31 -16.35 -7.20
C LYS A 80 3.19 -17.28 -7.68
N GLY A 81 2.72 -17.06 -8.92
CA GLY A 81 1.64 -17.85 -9.52
C GLY A 81 0.24 -17.45 -9.05
N THR A 82 0.10 -16.42 -8.22
CA THR A 82 -1.18 -15.86 -7.80
C THR A 82 -1.48 -14.54 -8.51
N PRO A 83 -2.75 -14.08 -8.51
CA PRO A 83 -3.10 -12.73 -8.99
C PRO A 83 -2.37 -11.60 -8.26
N TYR A 84 -1.85 -11.85 -7.05
CA TYR A 84 -1.14 -10.88 -6.22
C TYR A 84 0.36 -10.72 -6.58
N ASP A 85 0.86 -11.40 -7.62
CA ASP A 85 2.27 -11.30 -8.03
C ASP A 85 2.57 -9.98 -8.77
N PHE A 86 2.94 -8.96 -8.01
CA PHE A 86 3.43 -7.65 -8.48
C PHE A 86 4.96 -7.51 -8.36
N ASN A 87 5.73 -8.59 -8.25
CA ASN A 87 7.21 -8.51 -8.22
C ASN A 87 7.80 -7.99 -9.53
N LYS A 88 7.03 -8.11 -10.62
CA LYS A 88 7.27 -7.43 -11.89
C LYS A 88 6.22 -6.36 -12.08
N GLU A 89 6.60 -5.30 -12.78
CA GLU A 89 5.67 -4.24 -13.16
C GLU A 89 4.49 -4.84 -13.94
N THR A 90 3.29 -4.71 -13.38
CA THR A 90 2.06 -5.36 -13.85
C THR A 90 0.91 -4.36 -13.82
N THR A 91 0.12 -4.32 -14.88
CA THR A 91 -1.09 -3.48 -14.93
C THR A 91 -2.15 -3.98 -13.95
N VAL A 92 -2.69 -3.09 -13.11
CA VAL A 92 -3.65 -3.44 -12.03
C VAL A 92 -4.83 -4.25 -12.59
N GLY A 93 -5.43 -3.77 -13.67
CA GLY A 93 -6.60 -4.40 -14.29
C GLY A 93 -6.33 -5.75 -14.95
N SER A 94 -5.07 -6.11 -15.22
CA SER A 94 -4.74 -7.34 -15.97
C SER A 94 -5.11 -8.64 -15.23
N ARG A 95 -5.16 -8.61 -13.90
CA ARG A 95 -5.46 -9.79 -13.06
C ARG A 95 -6.56 -9.54 -12.03
N ILE A 96 -7.13 -8.33 -11.98
CA ILE A 96 -8.10 -7.96 -10.94
C ILE A 96 -9.35 -8.85 -10.95
N ASN A 97 -9.78 -9.32 -12.13
CA ASN A 97 -10.93 -10.22 -12.26
C ASN A 97 -10.70 -11.62 -11.68
N ASN A 98 -9.43 -12.01 -11.43
CA ASN A 98 -9.08 -13.24 -10.74
C ASN A 98 -9.11 -13.08 -9.21
N VAL A 99 -9.41 -11.88 -8.71
CA VAL A 99 -9.55 -11.57 -7.29
C VAL A 99 -11.00 -11.16 -7.04
N PRO A 100 -11.85 -12.06 -6.49
CA PRO A 100 -13.23 -11.73 -6.18
C PRO A 100 -13.32 -10.48 -5.30
N GLY A 101 -14.04 -9.47 -5.78
CA GLY A 101 -14.18 -8.20 -5.08
C GLY A 101 -12.98 -7.26 -5.20
N GLY A 102 -11.95 -7.55 -6.00
CA GLY A 102 -10.78 -6.71 -6.21
C GLY A 102 -9.69 -6.88 -5.13
N TYR A 103 -8.58 -6.16 -5.27
CA TYR A 103 -7.47 -6.28 -4.32
C TYR A 103 -7.83 -5.64 -2.99
N ASP A 104 -7.69 -6.42 -1.92
CA ASP A 104 -7.70 -5.96 -0.53
C ASP A 104 -6.86 -6.93 0.30
N ILE A 105 -5.54 -6.74 0.28
CA ILE A 105 -4.62 -7.73 0.83
C ILE A 105 -3.39 -7.10 1.48
N ASN A 106 -2.94 -7.69 2.58
CA ASN A 106 -1.69 -7.34 3.23
C ASN A 106 -0.51 -8.03 2.53
N MET A 107 0.31 -7.24 1.84
CA MET A 107 1.55 -7.68 1.20
C MET A 107 2.68 -7.71 2.23
N ALA A 108 3.31 -8.87 2.44
CA ALA A 108 4.49 -9.01 3.27
C ALA A 108 5.71 -8.53 2.47
N LEU A 109 6.19 -7.34 2.79
CA LEU A 109 7.26 -6.69 2.04
C LEU A 109 8.58 -7.42 2.24
N ASP A 110 9.36 -7.53 1.18
CA ASP A 110 10.66 -8.18 1.25
C ASP A 110 11.55 -7.46 2.26
N PRO A 111 12.34 -8.21 3.05
CA PRO A 111 13.25 -7.62 4.01
C PRO A 111 14.32 -6.80 3.28
N PRO A 112 14.77 -5.69 3.88
CA PRO A 112 15.86 -4.92 3.28
C PRO A 112 17.16 -5.74 3.27
N LYS A 113 17.95 -5.59 2.20
CA LYS A 113 19.19 -6.36 1.98
C LYS A 113 20.32 -6.07 2.99
N LYS A 114 20.28 -4.94 3.70
CA LYS A 114 21.37 -4.51 4.59
C LYS A 114 20.89 -4.01 5.95
N ASN A 115 19.94 -3.08 5.99
CA ASN A 115 19.46 -2.46 7.24
C ASN A 115 17.92 -2.35 7.26
N PRO A 116 17.26 -2.52 8.43
CA PRO A 116 15.80 -2.42 8.61
C PRO A 116 15.20 -1.01 8.39
N GLY A 117 15.97 -0.11 7.76
CA GLY A 117 15.58 1.27 7.53
C GLY A 117 14.62 1.45 6.35
N LEU A 118 14.48 2.73 5.97
CA LEU A 118 13.64 3.15 4.86
C LEU A 118 14.07 2.46 3.56
N ARG A 119 13.14 1.76 2.90
CA ARG A 119 13.41 1.01 1.65
C ARG A 119 12.31 1.23 0.63
N HIS A 120 12.67 1.16 -0.66
CA HIS A 120 11.71 1.29 -1.76
C HIS A 120 10.85 0.04 -1.85
N VAL A 121 9.53 0.19 -1.79
CA VAL A 121 8.60 -0.96 -1.65
C VAL A 121 7.47 -0.97 -2.65
N VAL A 122 7.13 0.17 -3.25
CA VAL A 122 6.13 0.25 -4.32
C VAL A 122 6.56 1.28 -5.36
N ARG A 123 6.33 0.93 -6.63
CA ARG A 123 6.33 1.87 -7.74
C ARG A 123 5.00 1.76 -8.45
N VAL A 124 4.32 2.89 -8.63
CA VAL A 124 3.11 3.01 -9.45
C VAL A 124 3.41 3.98 -10.59
N LYS A 125 3.10 3.57 -11.81
CA LYS A 125 3.24 4.38 -13.01
C LYS A 125 1.91 4.46 -13.73
N ASP A 126 1.55 5.65 -14.17
CA ASP A 126 0.47 5.86 -15.13
C ASP A 126 1.08 6.32 -16.46
N ASP A 127 0.87 5.54 -17.52
CA ASP A 127 1.44 5.84 -18.84
C ASP A 127 0.74 7.03 -19.51
N PHE A 128 -0.52 7.31 -19.17
CA PHE A 128 -1.29 8.41 -19.78
C PHE A 128 -0.81 9.78 -19.30
N SER A 129 -0.69 9.99 -17.99
CA SER A 129 -0.20 11.25 -17.41
C SER A 129 1.33 11.32 -17.34
N GLY A 130 2.02 10.19 -17.50
CA GLY A 130 3.47 10.07 -17.30
C GLY A 130 3.91 10.17 -15.83
N ARG A 131 2.99 10.26 -14.87
CA ARG A 131 3.32 10.38 -13.44
C ARG A 131 3.79 9.04 -12.86
N ILE A 132 4.71 9.14 -11.90
CA ILE A 132 5.24 8.00 -11.16
C ILE A 132 5.17 8.32 -9.67
N LEU A 133 4.55 7.44 -8.91
CA LEU A 133 4.61 7.42 -7.45
C LEU A 133 5.57 6.32 -7.02
N ASN A 134 6.61 6.68 -6.27
CA ASN A 134 7.47 5.72 -5.61
C ASN A 134 7.23 5.83 -4.09
N LEU A 135 7.10 4.70 -3.40
CA LEU A 135 6.83 4.64 -1.97
C LEU A 135 7.99 3.96 -1.26
N TRP A 136 8.51 4.63 -0.24
CA TRP A 136 9.46 4.05 0.70
C TRP A 136 8.84 3.93 2.08
N THR A 137 9.19 2.87 2.79
CA THR A 137 8.72 2.67 4.17
C THR A 137 9.72 1.89 5.02
N THR A 138 9.64 2.07 6.33
CA THR A 138 10.27 1.22 7.35
C THR A 138 9.33 0.07 7.77
N SER A 139 8.04 0.11 7.42
CA SER A 139 7.07 -0.95 7.76
C SER A 139 7.44 -2.30 7.16
N LEU A 140 7.00 -3.38 7.81
CA LEU A 140 7.20 -4.76 7.35
C LEU A 140 6.16 -5.20 6.31
N SER A 141 5.02 -4.52 6.23
CA SER A 141 3.95 -4.84 5.29
C SER A 141 3.29 -3.61 4.71
N LEU A 142 2.47 -3.83 3.67
CA LEU A 142 1.70 -2.82 2.95
C LEU A 142 0.32 -3.40 2.63
N GLN A 143 -0.75 -2.67 2.96
CA GLN A 143 -2.08 -2.99 2.44
C GLN A 143 -2.19 -2.51 0.98
N PHE A 144 -2.49 -3.42 0.05
CA PHE A 144 -2.85 -3.06 -1.32
C PHE A 144 -4.37 -3.19 -1.48
N TYR A 145 -5.03 -2.04 -1.56
CA TYR A 145 -6.48 -1.92 -1.68
C TYR A 145 -6.86 -1.14 -2.95
N SER A 146 -7.66 -1.77 -3.82
CA SER A 146 -8.10 -1.19 -5.09
C SER A 146 -9.45 -0.48 -5.02
N SER A 147 -9.84 0.02 -3.83
CA SER A 147 -11.01 0.89 -3.68
C SER A 147 -12.37 0.21 -3.97
N ASN A 148 -12.43 -1.09 -3.74
CA ASN A 148 -13.54 -1.95 -4.17
C ASN A 148 -14.91 -1.55 -3.61
N MET A 149 -14.93 -0.96 -2.42
CA MET A 149 -16.13 -0.55 -1.70
C MET A 149 -16.44 0.95 -1.81
N MET A 150 -15.59 1.74 -2.49
CA MET A 150 -15.87 3.18 -2.65
C MET A 150 -17.03 3.36 -3.63
N LYS A 151 -18.11 3.96 -3.14
CA LYS A 151 -19.15 4.56 -4.00
C LYS A 151 -18.64 5.87 -4.58
N THR A 152 -19.31 6.42 -5.59
CA THR A 152 -18.96 7.65 -6.31
C THR A 152 -18.54 8.77 -5.35
N THR A 153 -17.23 8.90 -5.11
CA THR A 153 -16.64 9.84 -4.16
C THR A 153 -15.74 10.74 -4.97
N MET A 154 -16.11 12.02 -5.10
CA MET A 154 -15.21 13.01 -5.69
C MET A 154 -14.14 13.37 -4.66
N GLY A 155 -12.88 13.16 -5.04
CA GLY A 155 -11.73 13.62 -4.24
C GLY A 155 -11.65 15.14 -4.21
N LYS A 156 -11.04 15.69 -3.15
CA LYS A 156 -10.76 17.13 -3.02
C LYS A 156 -9.54 17.55 -3.83
#